data_AF-A0A0K1PVW1-F1
#
_entry.id   AF-A0A0K1PVW1-F1
#
_cell.length_a   1.000
_cell.length_b   1.000
_cell.length_c   1.000
_cell.angle_alpha   90.00
_cell.angle_beta   90.00
_cell.angle_gamma   90.00
#
_symmetry.space_group_name_H-M   'P 1'
#
loop_
_entity.id
_entity.type
_entity.pdbx_description
1 polymer ?
#
loop_
_entity_poly.entity_id
_entity_poly.type
_entity_poly.pdbx_seq_one_letter_code
_entity_poly.pdbx_strand_id
1 'polypeptide(L)'
;MEPFRPALKPGQKHAIVIGGGFGGLAAAKRLSRSPGLLRVSLIDQRNHHLFQPLLYQVATAGLNPSDIAVPIRTQFSEEPEVSVHLGRVENIDLEQKFVEGKGGVRIAYDYLIVATGAQHSYFGKEGWEDFAPGLKTVEQATEIRRRVLSAFEAAENEPDPTEQHALLNFVIVGGGPTGVELAGAIADLARTVLVKDFRRINPADARVTLIEAGPRVLAAFDEDLSHQAATDLGSLGVEVRVDQRVDNIDANGVRFGNEFIPSRSVFWAAGVTANVVTRTLGVPVDRAGRVMVEPDLSIPGHPEAFVIGDAAHLEIDGQLVPGLAPAAIQEGRLAADNILALTSGAATQTFRYVDKGTMATIGKHKAIGQRGRMKLHGYIAWVAWLFVHVFLLTGFKNRVQVFLEWTWSYLFSRRGARLITTRDWHTHAPAAGTLRTPTDSSPGLRAAERDEVLA
;
A
#
# COMPACT_ATOMS: atom_id res chain seq x y z
N MET A 1 20.95 26.20 -10.76
CA MET A 1 19.70 26.77 -11.29
C MET A 1 18.87 27.22 -10.09
N GLU A 2 18.38 28.44 -10.08
CA GLU A 2 17.56 28.93 -8.95
C GLU A 2 16.26 28.11 -8.86
N PRO A 3 15.80 27.74 -7.66
CA PRO A 3 14.52 27.07 -7.48
C PRO A 3 13.36 27.92 -8.01
N PHE A 4 12.49 27.30 -8.80
CA PHE A 4 11.25 27.93 -9.26
C PHE A 4 10.34 28.26 -8.08
N ARG A 5 9.70 29.44 -8.13
CA ARG A 5 8.66 29.85 -7.18
C ARG A 5 7.39 30.18 -7.96
N PRO A 6 6.22 29.64 -7.60
CA PRO A 6 4.98 29.99 -8.27
C PRO A 6 4.64 31.47 -8.04
N ALA A 7 3.79 32.04 -8.90
CA ALA A 7 3.26 33.38 -8.67
C ALA A 7 2.40 33.39 -7.38
N LEU A 8 2.74 34.31 -6.47
CA LEU A 8 2.06 34.49 -5.18
C LEU A 8 1.40 35.86 -5.12
N LYS A 9 0.25 35.96 -4.47
CA LYS A 9 -0.38 37.24 -4.12
C LYS A 9 0.45 37.96 -3.04
N PRO A 10 0.33 39.30 -2.87
CA PRO A 10 0.99 40.00 -1.79
C PRO A 10 0.69 39.38 -0.42
N GLY A 11 1.73 39.07 0.35
CA GLY A 11 1.62 38.42 1.67
C GLY A 11 1.33 36.91 1.65
N GLN A 12 1.02 36.32 0.49
CA GLN A 12 0.78 34.88 0.35
C GLN A 12 2.12 34.11 0.44
N LYS A 13 2.11 32.98 1.16
CA LYS A 13 3.24 32.06 1.28
C LYS A 13 3.01 30.79 0.46
N HIS A 14 4.08 30.09 0.10
CA HIS A 14 4.01 28.84 -0.66
C HIS A 14 4.22 27.64 0.26
N ALA A 15 3.22 26.76 0.34
CA ALA A 15 3.32 25.47 1.02
C ALA A 15 3.43 24.34 0.00
N ILE A 16 4.38 23.44 0.18
CA ILE A 16 4.49 22.20 -0.59
C ILE A 16 4.04 21.02 0.28
N VAL A 17 3.16 20.18 -0.27
CA VAL A 17 2.78 18.88 0.31
C VAL A 17 3.26 17.80 -0.64
N ILE A 18 4.11 16.89 -0.16
CA ILE A 18 4.62 15.76 -0.94
C ILE A 18 3.84 14.51 -0.56
N GLY A 19 3.09 13.94 -1.50
CA GLY A 19 2.29 12.73 -1.33
C GLY A 19 0.79 13.03 -1.23
N GLY A 20 0.01 12.52 -2.18
CA GLY A 20 -1.46 12.50 -2.24
C GLY A 20 -2.08 11.27 -1.56
N GLY A 21 -1.41 10.73 -0.55
CA GLY A 21 -1.95 9.71 0.36
C GLY A 21 -2.93 10.28 1.39
N PHE A 22 -3.33 9.47 2.36
CA PHE A 22 -4.29 9.87 3.39
C PHE A 22 -3.90 11.15 4.15
N GLY A 23 -2.66 11.24 4.63
CA GLY A 23 -2.17 12.39 5.39
C GLY A 23 -2.00 13.64 4.53
N GLY A 24 -1.35 13.53 3.37
CA GLY A 24 -1.10 14.70 2.52
C GLY A 24 -2.38 15.30 1.90
N LEU A 25 -3.38 14.48 1.56
CA LEU A 25 -4.70 15.01 1.18
C LEU A 25 -5.38 15.74 2.33
N ALA A 26 -5.35 15.15 3.54
CA ALA A 26 -5.93 15.79 4.72
C ALA A 26 -5.26 17.14 5.02
N ALA A 27 -3.93 17.21 4.88
CA ALA A 27 -3.16 18.42 5.04
C ALA A 27 -3.51 19.47 3.97
N ALA A 28 -3.42 19.11 2.67
CA ALA A 28 -3.71 20.03 1.58
C ALA A 28 -5.15 20.59 1.64
N LYS A 29 -6.14 19.73 1.97
CA LYS A 29 -7.54 20.14 2.17
C LYS A 29 -7.73 21.04 3.38
N ARG A 30 -6.90 20.89 4.41
CA ARG A 30 -6.94 21.74 5.59
C ARG A 30 -6.32 23.11 5.30
N LEU A 31 -5.16 23.14 4.65
CA LEU A 31 -4.49 24.37 4.21
C LEU A 31 -5.36 25.20 3.24
N SER A 32 -6.13 24.54 2.36
CA SER A 32 -7.00 25.23 1.39
C SER A 32 -8.17 26.01 2.03
N ARG A 33 -8.45 25.81 3.33
CA ARG A 33 -9.52 26.52 4.05
C ARG A 33 -9.13 27.91 4.54
N SER A 34 -7.91 28.34 4.24
CA SER A 34 -7.37 29.66 4.60
C SER A 34 -7.03 30.46 3.34
N PRO A 35 -8.04 30.91 2.58
CA PRO A 35 -7.84 31.54 1.28
C PRO A 35 -6.98 32.81 1.37
N GLY A 36 -6.13 33.03 0.37
CA GLY A 36 -5.23 34.19 0.30
C GLY A 36 -3.96 34.11 1.17
N LEU A 37 -3.91 33.28 2.21
CA LEU A 37 -2.71 33.13 3.05
C LEU A 37 -1.66 32.21 2.42
N LEU A 38 -2.11 31.12 1.81
CA LEU A 38 -1.24 30.09 1.27
C LEU A 38 -1.58 29.77 -0.18
N ARG A 39 -0.55 29.56 -1.00
CA ARG A 39 -0.61 28.79 -2.25
C ARG A 39 -0.11 27.40 -1.92
N VAL A 40 -0.86 26.35 -2.26
CA VAL A 40 -0.47 24.96 -1.94
C VAL A 40 -0.09 24.23 -3.22
N SER A 41 1.09 23.64 -3.26
CA SER A 41 1.49 22.67 -4.30
C SER A 41 1.47 21.27 -3.72
N LEU A 42 0.52 20.44 -4.14
CA LEU A 42 0.45 19.02 -3.82
C LEU A 42 1.15 18.23 -4.92
N ILE A 43 2.27 17.58 -4.59
CA ILE A 43 3.11 16.83 -5.54
C ILE A 43 2.97 15.34 -5.22
N ASP A 44 2.55 14.53 -6.19
CA ASP A 44 2.56 13.07 -6.07
C ASP A 44 3.06 12.41 -7.35
N GLN A 45 3.75 11.29 -7.23
CA GLN A 45 4.24 10.49 -8.34
C GLN A 45 3.13 9.74 -9.11
N ARG A 46 1.92 9.69 -8.55
CA ARG A 46 0.69 9.13 -9.13
C ARG A 46 -0.35 10.23 -9.24
N ASN A 47 -1.20 10.11 -10.25
CA ASN A 47 -2.28 11.08 -10.50
C ASN A 47 -3.53 10.83 -9.63
N HIS A 48 -3.53 9.79 -8.80
CA HIS A 48 -4.67 9.33 -8.03
C HIS A 48 -4.30 9.05 -6.57
N HIS A 49 -5.28 9.24 -5.70
CA HIS A 49 -5.30 8.73 -4.35
C HIS A 49 -5.79 7.30 -4.34
N LEU A 50 -5.14 6.44 -3.55
CA LEU A 50 -5.48 5.03 -3.44
C LEU A 50 -6.03 4.72 -2.05
N PHE A 51 -7.24 4.17 -1.99
CA PHE A 51 -7.80 3.62 -0.77
C PHE A 51 -7.24 2.21 -0.50
N GLN A 52 -6.01 2.20 0.03
CA GLN A 52 -5.22 0.99 0.29
C GLN A 52 -5.93 -0.13 1.08
N PRO A 53 -6.84 0.14 2.04
CA PRO A 53 -7.53 -0.93 2.78
C PRO A 53 -8.33 -1.93 1.94
N LEU A 54 -8.67 -1.61 0.69
CA LEU A 54 -9.40 -2.51 -0.21
C LEU A 54 -8.54 -3.09 -1.33
N LEU A 55 -7.22 -2.89 -1.28
CA LEU A 55 -6.31 -3.27 -2.34
C LEU A 55 -6.23 -4.80 -2.54
N TYR A 56 -6.43 -5.59 -1.48
CA TYR A 56 -6.49 -7.06 -1.56
C TYR A 56 -7.67 -7.55 -2.41
N GLN A 57 -8.76 -6.79 -2.49
CA GLN A 57 -9.90 -7.12 -3.35
C GLN A 57 -9.60 -6.83 -4.82
N VAL A 58 -8.79 -5.82 -5.10
CA VAL A 58 -8.25 -5.64 -6.45
C VAL A 58 -7.30 -6.80 -6.78
N ALA A 59 -6.46 -7.23 -5.85
CA ALA A 59 -5.55 -8.37 -6.03
C ALA A 59 -6.26 -9.71 -6.29
N THR A 60 -7.51 -9.86 -5.85
CA THR A 60 -8.30 -11.11 -5.99
C THR A 60 -9.52 -10.97 -6.91
N ALA A 61 -9.52 -9.93 -7.76
CA ALA A 61 -10.58 -9.61 -8.72
C ALA A 61 -11.99 -9.42 -8.10
N GLY A 62 -12.07 -9.09 -6.81
CA GLY A 62 -13.30 -8.66 -6.14
C GLY A 62 -13.69 -7.21 -6.44
N LEU A 63 -12.70 -6.34 -6.71
CA LEU A 63 -12.88 -4.93 -7.06
C LEU A 63 -12.08 -4.56 -8.31
N ASN A 64 -12.51 -3.54 -9.03
CA ASN A 64 -11.70 -2.92 -10.09
C ASN A 64 -10.77 -1.86 -9.48
N PRO A 65 -9.59 -1.62 -10.09
CA PRO A 65 -8.71 -0.53 -9.67
C PRO A 65 -9.42 0.84 -9.56
N SER A 66 -10.32 1.13 -10.50
CA SER A 66 -11.11 2.37 -10.55
C SER A 66 -12.01 2.58 -9.33
N ASP A 67 -12.39 1.50 -8.64
CA ASP A 67 -13.33 1.55 -7.52
C ASP A 67 -12.66 2.11 -6.26
N ILE A 68 -11.31 2.02 -6.18
CA ILE A 68 -10.52 2.41 -5.02
C ILE A 68 -9.46 3.48 -5.33
N ALA A 69 -9.39 3.95 -6.58
CA ALA A 69 -8.44 4.96 -7.04
C ALA A 69 -9.17 6.21 -7.56
N VAL A 70 -8.91 7.37 -6.96
CA VAL A 70 -9.57 8.65 -7.31
C VAL A 70 -8.55 9.67 -7.79
N PRO A 71 -8.75 10.32 -8.95
CA PRO A 71 -7.86 11.38 -9.39
C PRO A 71 -7.69 12.46 -8.31
N ILE A 72 -6.44 12.76 -7.93
CA ILE A 72 -6.15 13.76 -6.88
C ILE A 72 -6.72 15.12 -7.29
N ARG A 73 -6.60 15.48 -8.58
CA ARG A 73 -7.13 16.73 -9.14
C ARG A 73 -8.62 16.91 -8.90
N THR A 74 -9.41 15.85 -9.02
CA THR A 74 -10.87 15.91 -8.82
C THR A 74 -11.24 16.20 -7.37
N GLN A 75 -10.38 15.87 -6.41
CA GLN A 75 -10.61 16.15 -4.99
C GLN A 75 -10.39 17.63 -4.61
N PHE A 76 -9.70 18.37 -5.48
CA PHE A 76 -9.35 19.78 -5.31
C PHE A 76 -9.97 20.69 -6.37
N SER A 77 -11.02 20.25 -7.10
CA SER A 77 -11.60 21.02 -8.20
C SER A 77 -12.24 22.34 -7.77
N GLU A 78 -12.68 22.41 -6.51
CA GLU A 78 -13.33 23.59 -5.93
C GLU A 78 -12.36 24.41 -5.05
N GLU A 79 -11.08 24.05 -5.03
CA GLU A 79 -10.04 24.62 -4.17
C GLU A 79 -8.99 25.37 -5.01
N PRO A 80 -9.24 26.63 -5.41
CA PRO A 80 -8.35 27.37 -6.31
C PRO A 80 -6.94 27.61 -5.74
N GLU A 81 -6.76 27.49 -4.42
CA GLU A 81 -5.48 27.64 -3.74
C GLU A 81 -4.58 26.40 -3.86
N VAL A 82 -5.11 25.25 -4.29
CA VAL A 82 -4.37 23.99 -4.40
C VAL A 82 -4.02 23.69 -5.85
N SER A 83 -2.74 23.60 -6.16
CA SER A 83 -2.21 23.10 -7.43
C SER A 83 -1.70 21.67 -7.25
N VAL A 84 -2.24 20.75 -8.04
CA VAL A 84 -1.77 19.36 -8.05
C VAL A 84 -0.73 19.18 -9.16
N HIS A 85 0.39 18.54 -8.83
CA HIS A 85 1.49 18.26 -9.75
C HIS A 85 1.76 16.75 -9.77
N LEU A 86 1.83 16.18 -10.97
CA LEU A 86 2.28 14.81 -11.17
C LEU A 86 3.80 14.82 -11.30
N GLY A 87 4.50 14.25 -10.33
CA GLY A 87 5.96 14.21 -10.31
C GLY A 87 6.50 13.46 -9.11
N ARG A 88 7.68 12.85 -9.27
CA ARG A 88 8.42 12.23 -8.17
C ARG A 88 9.42 13.25 -7.63
N VAL A 89 9.36 13.49 -6.32
CA VAL A 89 10.41 14.21 -5.59
C VAL A 89 11.55 13.22 -5.33
N GLU A 90 12.76 13.60 -5.70
CA GLU A 90 13.98 12.80 -5.59
C GLU A 90 14.90 13.33 -4.49
N ASN A 91 14.85 14.64 -4.20
CA ASN A 91 15.64 15.26 -3.13
C ASN A 91 14.88 16.43 -2.48
N ILE A 92 15.21 16.73 -1.22
CA ILE A 92 14.65 17.82 -0.43
C ILE A 92 15.82 18.50 0.27
N ASP A 93 15.98 19.81 0.06
CA ASP A 93 16.99 20.63 0.72
C ASP A 93 16.31 21.53 1.75
N LEU A 94 16.55 21.23 3.03
CA LEU A 94 15.93 21.92 4.16
C LEU A 94 16.60 23.27 4.46
N GLU A 95 17.87 23.46 4.09
CA GLU A 95 18.61 24.71 4.32
C GLU A 95 18.23 25.76 3.27
N GLN A 96 18.24 25.36 1.99
CA GLN A 96 17.89 26.21 0.86
C GLN A 96 16.38 26.23 0.58
N LYS A 97 15.60 25.43 1.31
CA LYS A 97 14.12 25.38 1.29
C LYS A 97 13.55 25.12 -0.10
N PHE A 98 14.00 24.04 -0.74
CA PHE A 98 13.42 23.58 -2.00
C PHE A 98 13.24 22.05 -2.05
N VAL A 99 12.34 21.63 -2.94
CA VAL A 99 12.20 20.23 -3.35
C VAL A 99 12.69 20.06 -4.78
N GLU A 100 13.34 18.95 -5.08
CA GLU A 100 13.87 18.64 -6.41
C GLU A 100 13.25 17.34 -6.93
N GLY A 101 12.76 17.41 -8.16
CA GLY A 101 12.24 16.25 -8.88
C GLY A 101 13.09 15.87 -10.09
N LYS A 102 12.63 14.85 -10.81
CA LYS A 102 13.32 14.30 -11.99
C LYS A 102 13.74 15.40 -12.98
N GLY A 103 14.97 15.30 -13.47
CA GLY A 103 15.54 16.26 -14.44
C GLY A 103 16.05 17.57 -13.82
N GLY A 104 16.22 17.62 -12.49
CA GLY A 104 16.79 18.77 -11.78
C GLY A 104 15.80 19.93 -11.58
N VAL A 105 14.51 19.67 -11.73
CA VAL A 105 13.47 20.71 -11.52
C VAL A 105 13.35 20.98 -10.03
N ARG A 106 13.67 22.21 -9.62
CA ARG A 106 13.64 22.67 -8.22
C ARG A 106 12.47 23.59 -7.98
N ILE A 107 11.76 23.42 -6.86
CA ILE A 107 10.65 24.26 -6.43
C ILE A 107 10.89 24.73 -5.00
N ALA A 108 11.02 26.04 -4.79
CA ALA A 108 11.18 26.63 -3.46
C ALA A 108 9.88 26.55 -2.66
N TYR A 109 9.98 26.54 -1.33
CA TYR A 109 8.83 26.61 -0.43
C TYR A 109 9.07 27.60 0.72
N ASP A 110 7.98 28.09 1.33
CA ASP A 110 8.01 28.70 2.66
C ASP A 110 7.70 27.66 3.75
N TYR A 111 6.82 26.69 3.45
CA TYR A 111 6.48 25.57 4.33
C TYR A 111 6.44 24.24 3.59
N LEU A 112 6.79 23.15 4.28
CA LEU A 112 6.86 21.80 3.70
C LEU A 112 6.12 20.77 4.56
N ILE A 113 5.35 19.89 3.93
CA ILE A 113 4.83 18.65 4.53
C ILE A 113 5.28 17.46 3.69
N VAL A 114 6.02 16.54 4.30
CA VAL A 114 6.44 15.28 3.70
C VAL A 114 5.50 14.16 4.16
N ALA A 115 4.67 13.66 3.25
CA ALA A 115 3.64 12.65 3.48
C ALA A 115 3.79 11.45 2.51
N THR A 116 5.03 11.02 2.30
CA THR A 116 5.42 10.06 1.24
C THR A 116 5.11 8.61 1.57
N GLY A 117 4.63 8.34 2.79
CA GLY A 117 4.29 7.02 3.29
C GLY A 117 5.48 6.06 3.34
N ALA A 118 5.17 4.77 3.26
CA ALA A 118 6.13 3.68 3.34
C ALA A 118 6.02 2.73 2.14
N GLN A 119 7.10 2.02 1.83
CA GLN A 119 7.17 0.89 0.91
C GLN A 119 7.32 -0.44 1.68
N HIS A 120 7.38 -1.57 0.97
CA HIS A 120 7.66 -2.87 1.60
C HIS A 120 9.13 -2.98 1.95
N SER A 121 9.42 -3.67 3.05
CA SER A 121 10.78 -4.06 3.40
C SER A 121 10.96 -5.54 3.10
N TYR A 122 11.98 -5.87 2.31
CA TYR A 122 12.44 -7.26 2.14
C TYR A 122 13.61 -7.59 3.07
N PHE A 123 13.82 -6.78 4.11
CA PHE A 123 14.84 -6.99 5.15
C PHE A 123 16.26 -7.21 4.59
N GLY A 124 16.64 -6.44 3.56
CA GLY A 124 17.93 -6.54 2.87
C GLY A 124 18.00 -7.60 1.78
N LYS A 125 16.84 -8.13 1.33
CA LYS A 125 16.72 -9.12 0.26
C LYS A 125 15.79 -8.62 -0.85
N GLU A 126 16.09 -7.44 -1.38
CA GLU A 126 15.27 -6.71 -2.36
C GLU A 126 14.96 -7.55 -3.61
N GLY A 127 15.86 -8.47 -4.01
CA GLY A 127 15.63 -9.40 -5.12
C GLY A 127 14.46 -10.38 -4.91
N TRP A 128 13.90 -10.48 -3.71
CA TRP A 128 12.67 -11.25 -3.48
C TRP A 128 11.44 -10.62 -4.11
N GLU A 129 11.44 -9.32 -4.40
CA GLU A 129 10.28 -8.62 -4.99
C GLU A 129 9.84 -9.23 -6.33
N ASP A 130 10.78 -9.71 -7.14
CA ASP A 130 10.49 -10.35 -8.43
C ASP A 130 9.66 -11.63 -8.27
N PHE A 131 9.88 -12.37 -7.17
CA PHE A 131 9.24 -13.65 -6.88
C PHE A 131 8.02 -13.50 -5.96
N ALA A 132 8.06 -12.52 -5.05
CA ALA A 132 7.03 -12.26 -4.05
C ALA A 132 6.64 -10.78 -4.05
N PRO A 133 5.79 -10.33 -4.99
CA PRO A 133 5.35 -8.95 -5.03
C PRO A 133 4.59 -8.59 -3.76
N GLY A 134 4.85 -7.38 -3.27
CA GLY A 134 4.09 -6.78 -2.19
C GLY A 134 2.73 -6.24 -2.66
N LEU A 135 1.90 -5.78 -1.71
CA LEU A 135 0.59 -5.20 -1.98
C LEU A 135 0.42 -3.77 -1.41
N LYS A 136 0.92 -2.76 -2.13
CA LYS A 136 0.79 -1.33 -1.76
C LYS A 136 0.35 -0.41 -2.90
N THR A 137 0.41 -0.86 -4.14
CA THR A 137 0.04 -0.06 -5.32
C THR A 137 -0.98 -0.80 -6.20
N VAL A 138 -1.63 -0.07 -7.11
CA VAL A 138 -2.55 -0.67 -8.09
C VAL A 138 -1.80 -1.66 -8.98
N GLU A 139 -0.60 -1.31 -9.42
CA GLU A 139 0.23 -2.14 -10.31
C GLU A 139 0.59 -3.47 -9.64
N GLN A 140 0.98 -3.41 -8.36
CA GLN A 140 1.21 -4.57 -7.51
C GLN A 140 -0.05 -5.44 -7.36
N ALA A 141 -1.21 -4.82 -7.09
CA ALA A 141 -2.47 -5.55 -6.98
C ALA A 141 -2.84 -6.25 -8.30
N THR A 142 -2.67 -5.58 -9.45
CA THR A 142 -2.95 -6.19 -10.76
C THR A 142 -1.95 -7.29 -11.11
N GLU A 143 -0.69 -7.18 -10.67
CA GLU A 143 0.30 -8.24 -10.82
C GLU A 143 -0.06 -9.47 -9.98
N ILE A 144 -0.46 -9.29 -8.71
CA ILE A 144 -0.93 -10.39 -7.87
C ILE A 144 -2.16 -11.04 -8.49
N ARG A 145 -3.14 -10.24 -8.95
CA ARG A 145 -4.32 -10.76 -9.68
C ARG A 145 -3.91 -11.62 -10.86
N ARG A 146 -2.99 -11.12 -11.69
CA ARG A 146 -2.48 -11.83 -12.86
C ARG A 146 -1.86 -13.17 -12.44
N ARG A 147 -0.96 -13.18 -11.45
CA ARG A 147 -0.33 -14.43 -10.95
C ARG A 147 -1.36 -15.42 -10.42
N VAL A 148 -2.31 -14.96 -9.59
CA VAL A 148 -3.35 -15.82 -9.02
C VAL A 148 -4.21 -16.45 -10.12
N LEU A 149 -4.75 -15.66 -11.05
CA LEU A 149 -5.61 -16.18 -12.11
C LEU A 149 -4.84 -17.05 -13.11
N SER A 150 -3.63 -16.62 -13.51
CA SER A 150 -2.78 -17.40 -14.41
C SER A 150 -2.34 -18.73 -13.81
N ALA A 151 -2.19 -18.83 -12.49
CA ALA A 151 -1.85 -20.10 -11.83
C ALA A 151 -2.94 -21.16 -12.03
N PHE A 152 -4.22 -20.80 -11.93
CA PHE A 152 -5.32 -21.73 -12.20
C PHE A 152 -5.39 -22.14 -13.68
N GLU A 153 -5.20 -21.19 -14.61
CA GLU A 153 -5.15 -21.47 -16.05
C GLU A 153 -3.96 -22.38 -16.42
N ALA A 154 -2.79 -22.14 -15.82
CA ALA A 154 -1.62 -22.99 -16.02
C ALA A 154 -1.86 -24.39 -15.45
N ALA A 155 -2.44 -24.50 -14.26
CA ALA A 155 -2.74 -25.79 -13.65
C ALA A 155 -3.76 -26.63 -14.44
N GLU A 156 -4.77 -26.00 -15.06
CA GLU A 156 -5.71 -26.67 -15.98
C GLU A 156 -5.00 -27.25 -17.20
N ASN A 157 -3.89 -26.66 -17.63
CA ASN A 157 -3.10 -27.12 -18.76
C ASN A 157 -1.99 -28.11 -18.39
N GLU A 158 -1.53 -28.12 -17.13
CA GLU A 158 -0.38 -28.89 -16.66
C GLU A 158 -0.68 -30.41 -16.54
N PRO A 159 0.03 -31.27 -17.30
CA PRO A 159 -0.11 -32.72 -17.19
C PRO A 159 0.60 -33.35 -15.99
N ASP A 160 1.70 -32.79 -15.47
CA ASP A 160 2.41 -33.34 -14.31
C ASP A 160 1.67 -32.96 -13.01
N PRO A 161 1.15 -33.93 -12.24
CA PRO A 161 0.48 -33.64 -10.98
C PRO A 161 1.36 -32.84 -10.00
N THR A 162 2.67 -33.07 -9.98
CA THR A 162 3.60 -32.39 -9.06
C THR A 162 3.69 -30.90 -9.35
N GLU A 163 3.85 -30.54 -10.63
CA GLU A 163 3.88 -29.14 -11.07
C GLU A 163 2.48 -28.49 -10.96
N GLN A 164 1.43 -29.25 -11.24
CA GLN A 164 0.04 -28.80 -11.04
C GLN A 164 -0.22 -28.43 -9.58
N HIS A 165 0.26 -29.25 -8.63
CA HIS A 165 0.20 -28.93 -7.20
C HIS A 165 1.01 -27.68 -6.84
N ALA A 166 2.21 -27.50 -7.40
CA ALA A 166 3.02 -26.31 -7.16
C ALA A 166 2.37 -25.01 -7.71
N LEU A 167 1.64 -25.11 -8.83
CA LEU A 167 0.85 -24.01 -9.39
C LEU A 167 -0.34 -23.64 -8.48
N LEU A 168 -1.01 -24.63 -7.89
CA LEU A 168 -2.16 -24.44 -6.99
C LEU A 168 -1.79 -24.21 -5.52
N ASN A 169 -0.50 -24.02 -5.23
CA ASN A 169 -0.01 -23.71 -3.90
C ASN A 169 0.34 -22.22 -3.80
N PHE A 170 -0.42 -21.47 -3.02
CA PHE A 170 -0.26 -20.03 -2.82
C PHE A 170 0.36 -19.76 -1.45
N VAL A 171 1.44 -18.98 -1.41
CA VAL A 171 2.14 -18.65 -0.18
C VAL A 171 2.06 -17.14 0.07
N ILE A 172 1.63 -16.75 1.27
CA ILE A 172 1.61 -15.37 1.74
C ILE A 172 2.58 -15.25 2.91
N VAL A 173 3.53 -14.34 2.83
CA VAL A 173 4.53 -14.09 3.89
C VAL A 173 4.19 -12.81 4.64
N GLY A 174 3.87 -12.93 5.92
CA GLY A 174 3.51 -11.84 6.84
C GLY A 174 2.06 -11.94 7.31
N GLY A 175 1.86 -12.22 8.59
CA GLY A 175 0.58 -12.36 9.28
C GLY A 175 -0.06 -11.05 9.74
N GLY A 176 0.34 -9.90 9.18
CA GLY A 176 -0.33 -8.62 9.41
C GLY A 176 -1.70 -8.53 8.69
N PRO A 177 -2.43 -7.42 8.84
CA PRO A 177 -3.76 -7.23 8.21
C PRO A 177 -3.76 -7.57 6.72
N THR A 178 -2.81 -7.03 5.95
CA THR A 178 -2.70 -7.27 4.51
C THR A 178 -2.54 -8.74 4.15
N GLY A 179 -1.72 -9.50 4.89
CA GLY A 179 -1.49 -10.91 4.59
C GLY A 179 -2.67 -11.79 4.96
N VAL A 180 -3.32 -11.52 6.10
CA VAL A 180 -4.56 -12.20 6.51
C VAL A 180 -5.69 -11.95 5.48
N GLU A 181 -5.87 -10.70 5.06
CA GLU A 181 -6.87 -10.32 4.07
C GLU A 181 -6.63 -10.99 2.72
N LEU A 182 -5.37 -11.00 2.25
CA LEU A 182 -4.99 -11.63 0.99
C LEU A 182 -5.18 -13.15 1.03
N ALA A 183 -4.70 -13.82 2.08
CA ALA A 183 -4.82 -15.27 2.24
C ALA A 183 -6.29 -15.71 2.25
N GLY A 184 -7.13 -15.02 3.04
CA GLY A 184 -8.56 -15.28 3.10
C GLY A 184 -9.27 -15.04 1.77
N ALA A 185 -8.93 -13.95 1.07
CA ALA A 185 -9.55 -13.61 -0.22
C ALA A 185 -9.17 -14.59 -1.35
N ILE A 186 -7.94 -15.10 -1.37
CA ILE A 186 -7.50 -16.15 -2.32
C ILE A 186 -8.22 -17.47 -2.02
N ALA A 187 -8.28 -17.88 -0.75
CA ALA A 187 -8.98 -19.10 -0.33
C ALA A 187 -10.48 -19.05 -0.70
N ASP A 188 -11.14 -17.91 -0.45
CA ASP A 188 -12.54 -17.68 -0.84
C ASP A 188 -12.73 -17.72 -2.36
N LEU A 189 -11.83 -17.08 -3.12
CA LEU A 189 -11.87 -17.09 -4.59
C LEU A 189 -11.82 -18.54 -5.13
N ALA A 190 -10.87 -19.33 -4.66
CA ALA A 190 -10.65 -20.70 -5.11
C ALA A 190 -11.87 -21.59 -4.83
N ARG A 191 -12.42 -21.52 -3.62
CA ARG A 191 -13.46 -22.43 -3.13
C ARG A 191 -14.88 -22.04 -3.54
N THR A 192 -15.14 -20.75 -3.76
CA THR A 192 -16.52 -20.27 -4.00
C THR A 192 -16.77 -19.78 -5.41
N VAL A 193 -15.75 -19.24 -6.08
CA VAL A 193 -15.91 -18.55 -7.37
C VAL A 193 -15.39 -19.40 -8.52
N LEU A 194 -14.16 -19.91 -8.41
CA LEU A 194 -13.50 -20.62 -9.52
C LEU A 194 -13.94 -22.08 -9.65
N VAL A 195 -14.50 -22.68 -8.60
CA VAL A 195 -14.86 -24.10 -8.53
C VAL A 195 -15.73 -24.61 -9.70
N LYS A 196 -16.44 -23.73 -10.40
CA LYS A 196 -17.30 -24.09 -11.55
C LYS A 196 -16.68 -23.78 -12.92
N ASP A 197 -15.52 -23.11 -12.97
CA ASP A 197 -14.93 -22.61 -14.21
C ASP A 197 -13.96 -23.60 -14.86
N PHE A 198 -13.34 -24.48 -14.06
CA PHE A 198 -12.32 -25.43 -14.49
C PHE A 198 -12.88 -26.85 -14.65
N ARG A 199 -12.22 -27.71 -15.43
CA ARG A 199 -12.71 -29.07 -15.76
C ARG A 199 -11.69 -30.16 -15.47
N ARG A 200 -10.39 -29.88 -15.59
CA ARG A 200 -9.30 -30.82 -15.32
C ARG A 200 -8.79 -30.70 -13.89
N ILE A 201 -8.82 -29.50 -13.32
CA ILE A 201 -8.51 -29.27 -11.91
C ILE A 201 -9.78 -29.02 -11.09
N ASN A 202 -9.68 -29.26 -9.78
CA ASN A 202 -10.62 -28.71 -8.81
C ASN A 202 -9.96 -27.52 -8.11
N PRO A 203 -10.34 -26.27 -8.42
CA PRO A 203 -9.77 -25.09 -7.78
C PRO A 203 -9.88 -25.09 -6.24
N ALA A 204 -10.86 -25.80 -5.66
CA ALA A 204 -11.00 -25.89 -4.21
C ALA A 204 -9.85 -26.66 -3.52
N ASP A 205 -9.07 -27.43 -4.27
CA ASP A 205 -7.87 -28.15 -3.80
C ASP A 205 -6.65 -27.23 -3.69
N ALA A 206 -6.77 -25.95 -4.11
CA ALA A 206 -5.72 -24.97 -3.91
C ALA A 206 -5.36 -24.82 -2.43
N ARG A 207 -4.06 -24.91 -2.16
CA ARG A 207 -3.50 -24.73 -0.82
C ARG A 207 -3.09 -23.27 -0.66
N VAL A 208 -3.51 -22.66 0.44
CA VAL A 208 -3.13 -21.29 0.79
C VAL A 208 -2.41 -21.33 2.12
N THR A 209 -1.12 -20.98 2.13
CA THR A 209 -0.29 -20.98 3.34
C THR A 209 0.06 -19.54 3.73
N LEU A 210 -0.26 -19.15 4.96
CA LEU A 210 0.13 -17.87 5.57
C LEU A 210 1.27 -18.11 6.55
N ILE A 211 2.44 -17.55 6.27
CA ILE A 211 3.65 -17.69 7.10
C ILE A 211 3.87 -16.41 7.90
N GLU A 212 4.01 -16.51 9.21
CA GLU A 212 4.28 -15.41 10.13
C GLU A 212 5.50 -15.73 11.01
N ALA A 213 6.40 -14.75 11.14
CA ALA A 213 7.63 -14.93 11.90
C ALA A 213 7.42 -14.88 13.41
N GLY A 214 6.44 -14.10 13.88
CA GLY A 214 6.03 -14.05 15.28
C GLY A 214 5.07 -15.18 15.67
N PRO A 215 4.67 -15.22 16.95
CA PRO A 215 3.88 -16.33 17.50
C PRO A 215 2.39 -16.29 17.12
N ARG A 216 1.92 -15.18 16.52
CA ARG A 216 0.51 -15.00 16.16
C ARG A 216 0.33 -14.03 15.00
N VAL A 217 -0.71 -14.28 14.21
CA VAL A 217 -1.21 -13.32 13.23
C VAL A 217 -1.83 -12.11 13.93
N LEU A 218 -1.84 -10.96 13.24
CA LEU A 218 -2.46 -9.72 13.68
C LEU A 218 -1.97 -9.30 15.07
N ALA A 219 -0.67 -9.36 15.33
CA ALA A 219 -0.08 -9.15 16.65
C ALA A 219 -0.40 -7.79 17.32
N ALA A 220 -0.83 -6.80 16.54
CA ALA A 220 -1.32 -5.50 17.02
C ALA A 220 -2.73 -5.56 17.65
N PHE A 221 -3.44 -6.68 17.47
CA PHE A 221 -4.72 -6.95 18.10
C PHE A 221 -4.53 -7.67 19.43
N ASP A 222 -5.57 -7.62 20.25
CA ASP A 222 -5.69 -8.47 21.42
C ASP A 222 -5.59 -9.96 21.04
N GLU A 223 -4.95 -10.74 21.92
CA GLU A 223 -4.62 -12.14 21.70
C GLU A 223 -5.83 -13.01 21.36
N ASP A 224 -6.98 -12.78 22.01
CA ASP A 224 -8.21 -13.53 21.74
C ASP A 224 -8.67 -13.32 20.29
N LEU A 225 -8.53 -12.09 19.77
CA LEU A 225 -8.90 -11.75 18.41
C LEU A 225 -7.91 -12.34 17.40
N SER A 226 -6.63 -12.38 17.73
CA SER A 226 -5.61 -13.08 16.91
C SER A 226 -5.91 -14.58 16.79
N HIS A 227 -6.26 -15.25 17.89
CA HIS A 227 -6.64 -16.67 17.88
C HIS A 227 -7.93 -16.92 17.10
N GLN A 228 -8.94 -16.06 17.28
CA GLN A 228 -10.16 -16.12 16.51
C GLN A 228 -9.89 -15.95 15.01
N ALA A 229 -9.01 -15.02 14.62
CA ALA A 229 -8.63 -14.81 13.23
C ALA A 229 -7.93 -16.03 12.62
N ALA A 230 -7.02 -16.67 13.35
CA ALA A 230 -6.37 -17.90 12.91
C ALA A 230 -7.38 -19.05 12.72
N THR A 231 -8.33 -19.19 13.65
CA THR A 231 -9.43 -20.18 13.56
C THR A 231 -10.31 -19.92 12.34
N ASP A 232 -10.65 -18.66 12.09
CA ASP A 232 -11.45 -18.24 10.96
C ASP A 232 -10.75 -18.47 9.63
N LEU A 233 -9.44 -18.19 9.53
CA LEU A 233 -8.60 -18.55 8.38
C LEU A 233 -8.58 -20.07 8.14
N GLY A 234 -8.38 -20.86 9.20
CA GLY A 234 -8.40 -22.32 9.12
C GLY A 234 -9.71 -22.87 8.56
N SER A 235 -10.84 -22.31 8.99
CA SER A 235 -12.16 -22.70 8.46
C SER A 235 -12.38 -22.33 6.98
N LEU A 236 -11.63 -21.35 6.46
CA LEU A 236 -11.60 -21.01 5.03
C LEU A 236 -10.64 -21.91 4.25
N GLY A 237 -9.92 -22.82 4.92
CA GLY A 237 -8.90 -23.70 4.35
C GLY A 237 -7.56 -23.00 4.09
N VAL A 238 -7.22 -21.99 4.91
CA VAL A 238 -5.89 -21.39 4.96
C VAL A 238 -5.08 -22.08 6.05
N GLU A 239 -3.87 -22.50 5.71
CA GLU A 239 -2.90 -23.04 6.65
C GLU A 239 -2.05 -21.91 7.24
N VAL A 240 -2.20 -21.66 8.55
CA VAL A 240 -1.45 -20.62 9.25
C VAL A 240 -0.23 -21.24 9.92
N ARG A 241 0.96 -20.71 9.59
CA ARG A 241 2.26 -21.13 10.15
C ARG A 241 2.93 -19.97 10.86
N VAL A 242 2.85 -19.96 12.17
CA VAL A 242 3.50 -18.98 13.06
C VAL A 242 4.86 -19.46 13.53
N ASP A 243 5.66 -18.57 14.11
CA ASP A 243 7.04 -18.84 14.54
C ASP A 243 7.94 -19.35 13.41
N GLN A 244 7.63 -18.98 12.16
CA GLN A 244 8.36 -19.38 10.97
C GLN A 244 8.92 -18.15 10.24
N ARG A 245 10.24 -18.01 10.26
CA ARG A 245 10.94 -16.97 9.51
C ARG A 245 11.36 -17.50 8.14
N VAL A 246 10.99 -16.77 7.08
CA VAL A 246 11.41 -17.09 5.71
C VAL A 246 12.90 -16.78 5.50
N ASP A 247 13.61 -17.77 4.96
CA ASP A 247 15.05 -17.71 4.69
C ASP A 247 15.38 -17.46 3.22
N ASN A 248 14.57 -17.98 2.29
CA ASN A 248 14.73 -17.76 0.86
C ASN A 248 13.39 -17.77 0.12
N ILE A 249 13.32 -16.98 -0.95
CA ILE A 249 12.24 -17.00 -1.94
C ILE A 249 12.89 -17.00 -3.32
N ASP A 250 12.43 -17.88 -4.20
CA ASP A 250 12.82 -17.95 -5.60
C ASP A 250 11.63 -18.33 -6.50
N ALA A 251 11.88 -18.55 -7.79
CA ALA A 251 10.85 -18.88 -8.79
C ALA A 251 10.12 -20.22 -8.54
N ASN A 252 10.65 -21.07 -7.66
CA ASN A 252 10.10 -22.39 -7.35
C ASN A 252 9.37 -22.44 -6.01
N GLY A 253 9.57 -21.46 -5.12
CA GLY A 253 8.81 -21.39 -3.87
C GLY A 253 9.50 -20.67 -2.73
N VAL A 254 9.16 -21.08 -1.51
CA VAL A 254 9.65 -20.47 -0.26
C VAL A 254 10.37 -21.51 0.60
N ARG A 255 11.43 -21.07 1.28
CA ARG A 255 12.18 -21.87 2.26
C ARG A 255 12.16 -21.19 3.63
N PHE A 256 11.91 -21.97 4.68
CA PHE A 256 12.05 -21.57 6.07
C PHE A 256 12.59 -22.76 6.88
N GLY A 257 13.67 -22.53 7.63
CA GLY A 257 14.44 -23.60 8.26
C GLY A 257 14.86 -24.67 7.24
N ASN A 258 14.48 -25.92 7.52
CA ASN A 258 14.78 -27.07 6.65
C ASN A 258 13.62 -27.42 5.70
N GLU A 259 12.51 -26.67 5.72
CA GLU A 259 11.34 -26.95 4.90
C GLU A 259 11.33 -26.08 3.64
N PHE A 260 10.86 -26.67 2.54
CA PHE A 260 10.62 -25.99 1.29
C PHE A 260 9.17 -26.23 0.87
N ILE A 261 8.45 -25.14 0.57
CA ILE A 261 7.10 -25.20 0.02
C ILE A 261 7.18 -24.86 -1.47
N PRO A 262 6.97 -25.82 -2.38
CA PRO A 262 6.93 -25.55 -3.82
C PRO A 262 5.71 -24.69 -4.14
N SER A 263 5.94 -23.55 -4.79
CA SER A 263 4.91 -22.59 -5.14
C SER A 263 5.37 -21.70 -6.29
N ARG A 264 4.49 -21.52 -7.29
CA ARG A 264 4.71 -20.54 -8.37
C ARG A 264 4.15 -19.15 -8.03
N SER A 265 3.47 -19.02 -6.89
CA SER A 265 2.77 -17.82 -6.44
C SER A 265 3.06 -17.53 -4.97
N VAL A 266 4.15 -16.81 -4.72
CA VAL A 266 4.49 -16.25 -3.41
C VAL A 266 4.11 -14.77 -3.38
N PHE A 267 3.60 -14.28 -2.25
CA PHE A 267 3.19 -12.88 -2.07
C PHE A 267 3.74 -12.33 -0.75
N TRP A 268 4.21 -11.09 -0.77
CA TRP A 268 4.85 -10.46 0.38
C TRP A 268 3.91 -9.47 1.08
N ALA A 269 3.75 -9.62 2.39
CA ALA A 269 2.94 -8.77 3.25
C ALA A 269 3.64 -8.45 4.59
N ALA A 270 4.95 -8.70 4.68
CA ALA A 270 5.74 -8.55 5.89
C ALA A 270 6.59 -7.28 5.88
N GLY A 271 6.44 -6.44 6.89
CA GLY A 271 7.34 -5.32 7.14
C GLY A 271 7.21 -4.15 6.14
N VAL A 272 7.40 -2.95 6.68
CA VAL A 272 7.39 -1.71 5.89
C VAL A 272 8.59 -0.86 6.25
N THR A 273 9.05 -0.05 5.31
CA THR A 273 10.09 0.95 5.51
C THR A 273 9.62 2.27 4.92
N ALA A 274 9.96 3.39 5.54
CA ALA A 274 9.64 4.71 5.02
C ALA A 274 10.21 4.91 3.60
N ASN A 275 9.59 5.82 2.84
CA ASN A 275 10.06 6.16 1.50
C ASN A 275 11.52 6.64 1.52
N VAL A 276 12.32 6.25 0.52
CA VAL A 276 13.75 6.60 0.40
C VAL A 276 14.05 8.10 0.47
N VAL A 277 13.11 8.95 0.04
CA VAL A 277 13.28 10.41 0.09
C VAL A 277 13.43 10.96 1.50
N THR A 278 12.96 10.24 2.53
CA THR A 278 13.20 10.61 3.93
C THR A 278 14.68 10.68 4.28
N ARG A 279 15.51 9.84 3.64
CA ARG A 279 16.96 9.80 3.89
C ARG A 279 17.69 11.00 3.27
N THR A 280 17.08 11.71 2.33
CA THR A 280 17.70 12.88 1.69
C THR A 280 17.60 14.12 2.57
N LEU A 281 16.75 14.10 3.60
CA LEU A 281 16.53 15.23 4.50
C LEU A 281 17.74 15.54 5.39
N GLY A 282 18.73 14.65 5.50
CA GLY A 282 19.94 14.87 6.31
C GLY A 282 19.72 14.87 7.83
N VAL A 283 18.54 14.42 8.28
CA VAL A 283 18.16 14.38 9.70
C VAL A 283 18.10 12.95 10.24
N PRO A 284 18.14 12.75 11.58
CA PRO A 284 18.06 11.41 12.16
C PRO A 284 16.81 10.64 11.73
N VAL A 285 17.00 9.37 11.35
CA VAL A 285 15.95 8.42 11.02
C VAL A 285 16.08 7.15 11.85
N ASP A 286 14.98 6.44 12.07
CA ASP A 286 15.03 5.13 12.71
C ASP A 286 15.46 4.00 11.75
N ARG A 287 15.49 2.76 12.26
CA ARG A 287 15.85 1.58 11.48
C ARG A 287 14.93 1.33 10.28
N ALA A 288 13.68 1.77 10.35
CA ALA A 288 12.71 1.68 9.26
C ALA A 288 12.80 2.89 8.31
N GLY A 289 13.72 3.83 8.53
CA GLY A 289 13.91 5.03 7.72
C GLY A 289 12.93 6.17 8.06
N ARG A 290 12.17 6.07 9.14
CA ARG A 290 11.22 7.12 9.54
C ARG A 290 11.95 8.28 10.19
N VAL A 291 11.57 9.51 9.86
CA VAL A 291 12.18 10.73 10.39
C VAL A 291 11.77 10.92 11.85
N MET A 292 12.76 11.15 12.72
CA MET A 292 12.51 11.52 14.12
C MET A 292 11.95 12.94 14.17
N VAL A 293 10.64 13.08 14.41
CA VAL A 293 9.97 14.39 14.45
C VAL A 293 9.79 14.89 15.87
N GLU A 294 9.65 16.20 16.00
CA GLU A 294 9.27 16.87 17.25
C GLU A 294 7.80 16.57 17.62
N PRO A 295 7.36 16.84 18.86
CA PRO A 295 5.98 16.59 19.29
C PRO A 295 4.91 17.33 18.48
N ASP A 296 5.26 18.41 17.78
CA ASP A 296 4.38 19.16 16.88
C ASP A 296 4.47 18.70 15.40
N LEU A 297 5.16 17.58 15.15
CA LEU A 297 5.44 16.94 13.86
C LEU A 297 6.49 17.67 13.00
N SER A 298 7.10 18.74 13.50
CA SER A 298 8.17 19.44 12.78
C SER A 298 9.46 18.62 12.74
N ILE A 299 10.29 18.89 11.75
CA ILE A 299 11.64 18.35 11.65
C ILE A 299 12.55 19.11 12.63
N PRO A 300 13.33 18.44 13.49
CA PRO A 300 14.26 19.12 14.40
C PRO A 300 15.17 20.11 13.66
N GLY A 301 15.21 21.35 14.12
CA GLY A 301 15.97 22.44 13.49
C GLY A 301 15.29 23.13 12.30
N HIS A 302 14.15 22.63 11.82
CA HIS A 302 13.41 23.16 10.67
C HIS A 302 11.91 23.31 11.00
N PRO A 303 11.53 24.35 11.78
CA PRO A 303 10.15 24.53 12.26
C PRO A 303 9.13 24.76 11.13
N GLU A 304 9.57 25.12 9.93
CA GLU A 304 8.71 25.26 8.75
C GLU A 304 8.43 23.94 7.98
N ALA A 305 9.09 22.85 8.35
CA ALA A 305 9.01 21.57 7.64
C ALA A 305 8.51 20.45 8.56
N PHE A 306 7.55 19.67 8.07
CA PHE A 306 6.86 18.62 8.83
C PHE A 306 6.95 17.28 8.10
N VAL A 307 7.01 16.18 8.85
CA VAL A 307 6.91 14.82 8.32
C VAL A 307 5.74 14.12 9.01
N ILE A 308 4.89 13.44 8.23
CA ILE A 308 3.66 12.82 8.72
C ILE A 308 3.45 11.41 8.14
N GLY A 309 2.52 10.66 8.74
CA GLY A 309 2.15 9.30 8.34
C GLY A 309 3.31 8.32 8.56
N ASP A 310 3.33 7.26 7.75
CA ASP A 310 4.33 6.20 7.86
C ASP A 310 5.79 6.65 7.61
N ALA A 311 6.01 7.91 7.23
CA ALA A 311 7.34 8.50 7.10
C ALA A 311 7.87 9.12 8.40
N ALA A 312 7.00 9.34 9.40
CA ALA A 312 7.33 9.96 10.67
C ALA A 312 7.54 8.92 11.78
N HIS A 313 8.45 9.21 12.69
CA HIS A 313 8.65 8.53 13.95
C HIS A 313 8.28 9.51 15.07
N LEU A 314 7.15 9.26 15.72
CA LEU A 314 6.72 9.99 16.90
C LEU A 314 6.25 8.98 17.95
N GLU A 315 6.74 9.13 19.18
CA GLU A 315 6.29 8.34 20.33
C GLU A 315 5.42 9.20 21.25
N ILE A 316 4.30 8.64 21.69
CA ILE A 316 3.41 9.20 22.70
C ILE A 316 3.34 8.19 23.84
N ASP A 317 3.69 8.61 25.05
CA ASP A 317 3.73 7.74 26.24
C ASP A 317 4.60 6.48 26.05
N GLY A 318 5.72 6.63 25.33
CA GLY A 318 6.65 5.53 25.01
C GLY A 318 6.11 4.52 23.99
N GLN A 319 4.99 4.85 23.31
CA GLN A 319 4.41 4.06 22.24
C GLN A 319 4.48 4.84 20.94
N LEU A 320 5.07 4.23 19.93
CA LEU A 320 5.10 4.75 18.58
C LEU A 320 3.68 4.93 18.02
N VAL A 321 3.40 6.08 17.41
CA VAL A 321 2.14 6.32 16.68
C VAL A 321 2.00 5.28 15.55
N PRO A 322 0.86 4.58 15.45
CA PRO A 322 0.71 3.48 14.51
C PRO A 322 0.68 3.96 13.06
N GLY A 323 1.36 3.24 12.16
CA GLY A 323 1.34 3.46 10.71
C GLY A 323 -0.01 3.06 10.08
N LEU A 324 -1.05 3.84 10.37
CA LEU A 324 -2.42 3.60 9.94
C LEU A 324 -3.02 4.86 9.32
N ALA A 325 -3.94 4.68 8.36
CA ALA A 325 -4.61 5.80 7.69
C ALA A 325 -5.26 6.82 8.65
N PRO A 326 -5.97 6.42 9.73
CA PRO A 326 -6.53 7.37 10.69
C PRO A 326 -5.48 8.19 11.45
N ALA A 327 -4.28 7.67 11.68
CA ALA A 327 -3.18 8.42 12.29
C ALA A 327 -2.64 9.45 11.30
N ALA A 328 -2.31 9.03 10.08
CA ALA A 328 -1.83 9.91 9.01
C ALA A 328 -2.79 11.08 8.72
N ILE A 329 -4.12 10.83 8.73
CA ILE A 329 -5.14 11.88 8.56
C ILE A 329 -5.11 12.89 9.71
N GLN A 330 -4.95 12.42 10.95
CA GLN A 330 -4.88 13.29 12.13
C GLN A 330 -3.60 14.13 12.11
N GLU A 331 -2.46 13.50 11.81
CA GLU A 331 -1.16 14.18 11.68
C GLU A 331 -1.19 15.22 10.57
N GLY A 332 -1.74 14.88 9.39
CA GLY A 332 -1.87 15.83 8.28
C GLY A 332 -2.73 17.04 8.62
N ARG A 333 -3.81 16.87 9.39
CA ARG A 333 -4.62 18.00 9.87
C ARG A 333 -3.84 18.87 10.85
N LEU A 334 -3.12 18.27 11.78
CA LEU A 334 -2.32 19.02 12.76
C LEU A 334 -1.17 19.78 12.08
N ALA A 335 -0.40 19.13 11.21
CA ALA A 335 0.71 19.76 10.50
C ALA A 335 0.21 20.99 9.70
N ALA A 336 -0.96 20.86 9.06
CA ALA A 336 -1.59 22.00 8.39
C ALA A 336 -2.01 23.11 9.37
N ASP A 337 -2.59 22.76 10.51
CA ASP A 337 -2.97 23.74 11.55
C ASP A 337 -1.74 24.45 12.14
N ASN A 338 -0.62 23.75 12.31
CA ASN A 338 0.66 24.30 12.76
C ASN A 338 1.25 25.26 11.72
N ILE A 339 1.20 24.95 10.42
CA ILE A 339 1.60 25.90 9.37
C ILE A 339 0.75 27.17 9.40
N LEU A 340 -0.56 27.05 9.63
CA LEU A 340 -1.46 28.21 9.74
C LEU A 340 -1.15 29.04 10.99
N ALA A 341 -0.83 28.40 12.11
CA ALA A 341 -0.38 29.07 13.32
C ALA A 341 0.93 29.85 13.08
N LEU A 342 1.93 29.21 12.47
CA LEU A 342 3.20 29.87 12.11
C LEU A 342 3.00 31.06 11.17
N THR A 343 2.12 30.93 10.18
CA THR A 343 1.79 32.02 9.23
C THR A 343 1.16 33.24 9.93
N SER A 344 0.51 33.03 11.08
CA SER A 344 -0.09 34.09 11.90
C SER A 344 0.76 34.49 13.12
N GLY A 345 1.97 33.95 13.26
CA GLY A 345 2.85 34.21 14.40
C GLY A 345 2.40 33.58 15.72
N ALA A 346 1.50 32.60 15.67
CA ALA A 346 1.03 31.85 16.82
C ALA A 346 1.90 30.61 17.09
N ALA A 347 1.85 30.10 18.33
CA ALA A 347 2.57 28.89 18.72
C ALA A 347 1.97 27.62 18.07
N THR A 348 2.82 26.64 17.80
CA THR A 348 2.41 25.33 17.30
C THR A 348 1.76 24.48 18.40
N GLN A 349 1.02 23.46 17.97
CA GLN A 349 0.32 22.51 18.83
C GLN A 349 0.99 21.14 18.78
N THR A 350 1.04 20.47 19.93
CA THR A 350 1.52 19.09 20.08
C THR A 350 0.50 18.08 19.56
N PHE A 351 0.99 17.03 18.89
CA PHE A 351 0.18 15.93 18.42
C PHE A 351 -0.33 15.03 19.54
N ARG A 352 -1.60 14.65 19.43
CA ARG A 352 -2.25 13.67 20.29
C ARG A 352 -3.04 12.72 19.41
N TYR A 353 -2.65 11.46 19.41
CA TYR A 353 -3.35 10.44 18.64
C TYR A 353 -4.66 10.05 19.34
N VAL A 354 -5.78 10.16 18.63
CA VAL A 354 -7.06 9.62 19.07
C VAL A 354 -7.29 8.30 18.34
N ASP A 355 -7.14 7.19 19.07
CA ASP A 355 -7.44 5.86 18.57
C ASP A 355 -8.96 5.69 18.39
N LYS A 356 -9.37 5.46 17.15
CA LYS A 356 -10.77 5.23 16.77
C LYS A 356 -11.14 3.74 16.76
N GLY A 357 -10.19 2.87 17.07
CA GLY A 357 -10.26 1.44 16.89
C GLY A 357 -9.62 0.98 15.58
N THR A 358 -9.33 -0.31 15.54
CA THR A 358 -8.74 -0.99 14.38
C THR A 358 -9.60 -2.19 14.00
N MET A 359 -9.69 -2.49 12.70
CA MET A 359 -10.43 -3.63 12.17
C MET A 359 -9.62 -4.33 11.08
N ALA A 360 -9.84 -5.63 10.91
CA ALA A 360 -9.25 -6.42 9.83
C ALA A 360 -10.28 -7.42 9.30
N THR A 361 -10.32 -7.60 7.98
CA THR A 361 -11.13 -8.66 7.37
C THR A 361 -10.36 -9.96 7.27
N ILE A 362 -11.05 -11.08 7.44
CA ILE A 362 -10.46 -12.42 7.34
C ILE A 362 -11.00 -13.15 6.11
N GLY A 363 -12.25 -12.88 5.74
CA GLY A 363 -12.88 -13.45 4.55
C GLY A 363 -14.33 -13.02 4.45
N LYS A 364 -15.09 -13.68 3.57
CA LYS A 364 -16.53 -13.41 3.45
C LYS A 364 -17.21 -13.67 4.80
N HIS A 365 -17.94 -12.67 5.30
CA HIS A 365 -18.68 -12.73 6.58
C HIS A 365 -17.83 -12.83 7.86
N LYS A 366 -16.50 -12.68 7.77
CA LYS A 366 -15.59 -12.81 8.91
C LYS A 366 -14.64 -11.62 9.00
N ALA A 367 -14.71 -10.90 10.12
CA ALA A 367 -13.80 -9.83 10.46
C ALA A 367 -13.56 -9.78 11.96
N ILE A 368 -12.54 -9.02 12.37
CA ILE A 368 -12.31 -8.66 13.76
C ILE A 368 -12.22 -7.15 13.89
N GLY A 369 -12.59 -6.63 15.06
CA GLY A 369 -12.49 -5.22 15.38
C GLY A 369 -12.23 -5.03 16.87
N GLN A 370 -11.42 -4.03 17.19
CA GLN A 370 -11.15 -3.63 18.56
C GLN A 370 -11.16 -2.11 18.70
N ARG A 371 -11.64 -1.64 19.85
CA ARG A 371 -11.51 -0.24 20.28
C ARG A 371 -11.35 -0.20 21.78
N GLY A 372 -10.14 0.12 22.25
CA GLY A 372 -9.81 -0.03 23.67
C GLY A 372 -10.11 -1.45 24.15
N ARG A 373 -10.97 -1.59 25.17
CA ARG A 373 -11.36 -2.89 25.74
C ARG A 373 -12.51 -3.59 25.00
N MET A 374 -13.16 -2.90 24.05
CA MET A 374 -14.27 -3.47 23.29
C MET A 374 -13.71 -4.33 22.15
N LYS A 375 -14.14 -5.60 22.10
CA LYS A 375 -13.76 -6.59 21.08
C LYS A 375 -15.02 -7.00 20.30
N LEU A 376 -14.90 -7.13 18.99
CA LEU A 376 -15.97 -7.58 18.10
C LEU A 376 -15.39 -8.56 17.08
N HIS A 377 -16.10 -9.64 16.77
CA HIS A 377 -15.66 -10.64 15.80
C HIS A 377 -16.81 -11.21 14.97
N GLY A 378 -16.47 -11.99 13.94
CA GLY A 378 -17.42 -12.71 13.09
C GLY A 378 -18.30 -11.79 12.23
N TYR A 379 -19.55 -12.18 12.05
CA TYR A 379 -20.48 -11.49 11.14
C TYR A 379 -20.79 -10.05 11.56
N ILE A 380 -20.95 -9.79 12.86
CA ILE A 380 -21.27 -8.44 13.36
C ILE A 380 -20.06 -7.51 13.15
N ALA A 381 -18.83 -7.99 13.41
CA ALA A 381 -17.62 -7.26 13.06
C ALA A 381 -17.51 -7.01 11.57
N TRP A 382 -17.88 -7.99 10.75
CA TRP A 382 -17.87 -7.85 9.30
C TRP A 382 -18.85 -6.76 8.86
N VAL A 383 -20.09 -6.74 9.37
CA VAL A 383 -21.06 -5.68 9.06
C VAL A 383 -20.56 -4.30 9.52
N ALA A 384 -20.00 -4.19 10.73
CA ALA A 384 -19.41 -2.95 11.21
C ALA A 384 -18.25 -2.48 10.31
N TRP A 385 -17.40 -3.40 9.85
CA TRP A 385 -16.30 -3.12 8.94
C TRP A 385 -16.81 -2.53 7.63
N LEU A 386 -17.90 -3.09 7.07
CA LEU A 386 -18.55 -2.54 5.87
C LEU A 386 -18.91 -1.07 6.09
N PHE A 387 -19.67 -0.76 7.15
CA PHE A 387 -20.12 0.60 7.44
C PHE A 387 -18.97 1.59 7.63
N VAL A 388 -17.92 1.19 8.37
CA VAL A 388 -16.74 2.03 8.60
C VAL A 388 -16.01 2.32 7.30
N HIS A 389 -15.83 1.31 6.43
CA HIS A 389 -15.10 1.49 5.18
C HIS A 389 -15.90 2.32 4.17
N VAL A 390 -17.24 2.22 4.13
CA VAL A 390 -18.10 3.19 3.39
C VAL A 390 -17.87 4.59 3.86
N PHE A 391 -17.88 4.77 5.17
CA PHE A 391 -17.75 6.10 5.74
C PHE A 391 -16.38 6.68 5.44
N LEU A 392 -15.31 5.88 5.51
CA LEU A 392 -13.93 6.30 5.22
C LEU A 392 -13.65 6.51 3.73
N LEU A 393 -14.47 5.97 2.82
CA LEU A 393 -14.52 6.36 1.39
C LEU A 393 -15.09 7.79 1.19
N THR A 394 -15.20 8.61 2.23
CA THR A 394 -15.66 10.01 2.12
C THR A 394 -14.69 10.85 1.29
N GLY A 395 -15.04 11.04 0.01
CA GLY A 395 -14.25 11.73 -1.02
C GLY A 395 -14.54 11.23 -2.43
N PHE A 396 -15.12 10.03 -2.54
CA PHE A 396 -15.53 9.40 -3.79
C PHE A 396 -16.93 9.91 -4.20
N LYS A 397 -17.05 10.60 -5.34
CA LYS A 397 -18.32 11.22 -5.80
C LYS A 397 -19.49 10.21 -5.94
N ASN A 398 -19.21 8.91 -6.04
CA ASN A 398 -20.20 7.82 -6.15
C ASN A 398 -20.18 6.82 -4.97
N ARG A 399 -19.78 7.26 -3.76
CA ARG A 399 -19.59 6.40 -2.56
C ARG A 399 -20.68 5.38 -2.27
N VAL A 400 -21.96 5.76 -2.41
CA VAL A 400 -23.10 4.87 -2.12
C VAL A 400 -23.30 3.87 -3.25
N GLN A 401 -23.18 4.30 -4.50
CA GLN A 401 -23.33 3.41 -5.66
C GLN A 401 -22.18 2.41 -5.75
N VAL A 402 -20.93 2.86 -5.61
CA VAL A 402 -19.75 1.97 -5.59
C VAL A 402 -19.87 0.97 -4.45
N PHE A 403 -20.29 1.42 -3.26
CA PHE A 403 -20.49 0.51 -2.14
C PHE A 403 -21.68 -0.43 -2.32
N LEU A 404 -22.79 0.01 -2.91
CA LEU A 404 -23.95 -0.86 -3.17
C LEU A 404 -23.62 -1.89 -4.25
N GLU A 405 -22.97 -1.49 -5.35
CA GLU A 405 -22.47 -2.39 -6.39
C GLU A 405 -21.45 -3.37 -5.82
N TRP A 406 -20.53 -2.89 -5.00
CA TRP A 406 -19.54 -3.73 -4.32
C TRP A 406 -20.19 -4.69 -3.31
N THR A 407 -21.09 -4.22 -2.46
CA THR A 407 -21.81 -5.04 -1.47
C THR A 407 -22.66 -6.09 -2.18
N TRP A 408 -23.31 -5.74 -3.30
CA TRP A 408 -24.07 -6.65 -4.13
C TRP A 408 -23.17 -7.70 -4.81
N SER A 409 -22.06 -7.28 -5.40
CA SER A 409 -21.05 -8.17 -5.99
C SER A 409 -20.46 -9.15 -4.96
N TYR A 410 -20.14 -8.63 -3.77
CA TYR A 410 -19.55 -9.38 -2.66
C TYR A 410 -20.55 -10.37 -2.03
N LEU A 411 -21.82 -9.96 -1.86
CA LEU A 411 -22.89 -10.82 -1.31
C LEU A 411 -23.31 -11.90 -2.31
N PHE A 412 -23.56 -11.56 -3.57
CA PHE A 412 -24.09 -12.47 -4.59
C PHE A 412 -23.03 -13.18 -5.44
N SER A 413 -21.75 -13.07 -5.07
CA SER A 413 -20.61 -13.74 -5.73
C SER A 413 -20.49 -13.46 -7.24
N ARG A 414 -21.09 -12.36 -7.73
CA ARG A 414 -20.90 -11.87 -9.11
C ARG A 414 -19.72 -10.91 -9.11
N ARG A 415 -18.50 -11.45 -9.11
CA ARG A 415 -17.27 -10.65 -9.10
C ARG A 415 -17.07 -9.90 -10.43
N GLY A 416 -16.29 -8.83 -10.39
CA GLY A 416 -15.91 -8.02 -11.56
C GLY A 416 -15.15 -8.82 -12.63
N ALA A 417 -14.81 -8.17 -13.74
CA ALA A 417 -14.15 -8.84 -14.85
C ALA A 417 -12.82 -9.47 -14.39
N ARG A 418 -12.73 -10.80 -14.46
CA ARG A 418 -11.54 -11.62 -14.09
C ARG A 418 -10.50 -11.59 -15.20
N LEU A 419 -10.10 -10.39 -15.59
CA LEU A 419 -9.19 -10.17 -16.71
C LEU A 419 -7.75 -10.54 -16.30
N ILE A 420 -7.10 -11.34 -17.14
CA ILE A 420 -5.66 -11.55 -17.13
C ILE A 420 -5.07 -10.62 -18.20
N THR A 421 -4.36 -9.58 -17.78
CA THR A 421 -3.69 -8.64 -18.69
C THR A 421 -2.20 -8.90 -18.72
N THR A 422 -1.59 -8.89 -19.91
CA THR A 422 -0.14 -8.99 -20.09
C THR A 422 0.54 -7.64 -19.86
N ARG A 423 1.83 -7.67 -19.50
CA ARG A 423 2.65 -6.45 -19.41
C ARG A 423 2.97 -5.89 -20.79
N ASP A 424 3.11 -6.77 -21.78
CA ASP A 424 3.37 -6.41 -23.16
C ASP A 424 2.07 -6.04 -23.87
N TRP A 425 1.99 -4.78 -24.30
CA TRP A 425 0.90 -4.24 -25.12
C TRP A 425 1.30 -4.10 -26.59
N HIS A 426 2.59 -4.25 -26.91
CA HIS A 426 3.10 -4.18 -28.26
C HIS A 426 2.83 -5.50 -29.00
N THR A 427 2.12 -5.43 -30.13
CA THR A 427 1.87 -6.58 -31.00
C THR A 427 3.09 -7.00 -31.83
N HIS A 428 4.00 -6.05 -32.05
CA HIS A 428 5.24 -6.28 -32.80
C HIS A 428 6.43 -6.08 -31.88
N ALA A 429 7.46 -6.91 -32.05
CA ALA A 429 8.74 -6.67 -31.39
C ALA A 429 9.22 -5.25 -31.74
N PRO A 430 9.74 -4.47 -30.77
CA PRO A 430 10.28 -3.16 -31.06
C PRO A 430 11.34 -3.28 -32.16
N ALA A 431 11.25 -2.42 -33.18
CA ALA A 431 12.20 -2.41 -34.28
C ALA A 431 13.63 -2.36 -33.72
N ALA A 432 14.49 -3.26 -34.17
CA ALA A 432 15.88 -3.30 -33.74
C ALA A 432 16.52 -1.92 -33.98
N GLY A 433 16.83 -1.19 -32.90
CA GLY A 433 17.49 0.12 -32.96
C GLY A 433 16.73 1.30 -32.34
N THR A 434 15.46 1.18 -31.96
CA THR A 434 14.74 2.25 -31.25
C THR A 434 14.60 1.95 -29.75
N LEU A 435 15.74 1.84 -29.06
CA LEU A 435 15.74 1.96 -27.60
C LEU A 435 15.45 3.43 -27.23
N ARG A 436 14.17 3.79 -27.11
CA ARG A 436 13.79 4.66 -26.00
C ARG A 436 13.77 3.75 -24.78
N THR A 437 14.88 3.71 -24.05
CA THR A 437 14.99 3.01 -22.77
C THR A 437 13.73 3.26 -21.94
N PRO A 438 12.92 2.25 -21.63
CA PRO A 438 12.12 2.27 -20.42
C PRO A 438 13.14 2.28 -19.29
N THR A 439 13.14 3.32 -18.46
CA THR A 439 13.83 3.29 -17.18
C THR A 439 13.11 2.27 -16.30
N ASP A 440 13.47 1.00 -16.43
CA ASP A 440 13.22 -0.03 -15.43
C ASP A 440 14.38 -1.02 -15.49
N SER A 441 15.21 -0.99 -14.47
CA SER A 441 16.37 -1.85 -14.31
C SER A 441 15.94 -3.16 -13.67
N SER A 442 15.69 -4.18 -14.49
CA SER A 442 15.76 -5.59 -14.08
C SER A 442 16.94 -6.23 -14.84
N PRO A 443 17.95 -6.80 -14.16
CA PRO A 443 19.02 -7.53 -14.84
C PRO A 443 18.48 -8.83 -15.46
N GLY A 444 18.82 -9.04 -16.73
CA GLY A 444 18.24 -10.08 -17.57
C GLY A 444 18.72 -11.50 -17.27
N LEU A 445 17.78 -12.43 -17.43
CA LEU A 445 18.06 -13.78 -17.90
C LEU A 445 18.24 -13.72 -19.41
N ARG A 446 19.49 -13.76 -19.90
CA ARG A 446 19.77 -14.19 -21.27
C ARG A 446 20.20 -15.64 -21.27
N ALA A 447 19.57 -16.37 -22.17
CA ALA A 447 19.71 -17.79 -22.42
C ALA A 447 21.18 -18.19 -22.69
N ALA A 448 21.55 -19.34 -22.14
CA ALA A 448 22.69 -20.12 -22.58
C ALA A 448 22.39 -20.66 -23.99
N GLU A 449 23.04 -20.11 -25.00
CA GLU A 449 23.15 -20.77 -26.30
C GLU A 449 24.38 -21.68 -26.31
N ARG A 450 24.10 -22.90 -26.75
CA ARG A 450 25.02 -24.00 -26.99
C ARG A 450 25.95 -23.63 -28.15
N ASP A 451 27.24 -23.74 -27.93
CA ASP A 451 28.22 -24.00 -28.99
C ASP A 451 29.23 -25.03 -28.48
N GLU A 452 28.96 -26.28 -28.79
CA GLU A 452 29.95 -27.35 -28.88
C GLU A 452 29.36 -28.42 -29.79
N VAL A 453 29.96 -28.61 -30.98
CA VAL A 453 30.17 -29.90 -31.68
C VAL A 453 30.92 -29.63 -33.01
N LEU A 454 32.20 -30.03 -32.99
CA LEU A 454 33.02 -30.59 -34.09
C LEU A 454 33.47 -29.68 -35.26
N ALA A 455 34.73 -29.24 -35.23
CA ALA A 455 35.88 -29.85 -35.94
C ALA A 455 37.12 -28.95 -35.87
#